data_AF-A0ABD1A404-F1
#
_entry.id   AF-A0ABD1A404-F1
#
_cell.length_a   1.000
_cell.length_b   1.000
_cell.length_c   1.000
_cell.angle_alpha   90.00
_cell.angle_beta   90.00
_cell.angle_gamma   90.00
#
_symmetry.space_group_name_H-M   'P 1'
#
loop_
_entity.id
_entity.type
_entity.pdbx_description
1 polymer ?
#
loop_
_entity_poly.entity_id
_entity_poly.type
_entity_poly.pdbx_seq_one_letter_code
_entity_poly.pdbx_strand_id
1 'polypeptide(L)'
;MPLWLLDTGTSNHVTTDLNNLALYSPYQGNKTVVIGDGSGHPITHTGSTSLSLSSHSIKLNHVLYVPNIDKNLMSVCQTCAYNNVSITFDPWSNQVRDLTTGTLLKTERTKNGMYEWLESVSSSTRVQVLSAIKTSMNEWHSRLSHPAFDILNCILSKCSLPFSNKIQAPLLCNSCSINKIHKLCFGTNIISFSRPLEVIYSDVWTSQLFSVDGHKYYLILVDHFTRYTWFYPLKRKSQVFETFNCFKELFKNRFQSRIVTFYSENGGEFMVMKLFLSNNGIAHRTSPPHTPEHNGISERKHRHIVETGLALLSHAHMPKEYWSFAFSTVVYFINRLPSSSLNLQVPFEILFQEAPNY
;
A
#
# COMPACT_ATOMS: atom_id res chain seq x y z
N MET A 1 22.47 34.96 -25.78
CA MET A 1 23.37 34.37 -24.78
C MET A 1 24.47 33.64 -25.51
N PRO A 2 25.73 33.84 -25.12
CA PRO A 2 26.86 33.33 -25.89
C PRO A 2 26.96 31.81 -25.79
N LEU A 3 27.02 31.17 -26.95
CA LEU A 3 27.46 29.79 -27.07
C LEU A 3 28.99 29.76 -26.99
N TRP A 4 29.53 28.99 -26.05
CA TRP A 4 30.96 28.76 -25.92
C TRP A 4 31.30 27.32 -26.33
N LEU A 5 32.35 27.12 -27.11
CA LEU A 5 32.85 25.79 -27.43
C LEU A 5 33.94 25.40 -26.43
N LEU A 6 33.83 24.21 -25.83
CA LEU A 6 34.88 23.68 -24.99
C LEU A 6 36.02 23.19 -25.88
N ASP A 7 37.18 23.81 -25.71
CA ASP A 7 38.34 23.53 -26.52
C ASP A 7 39.55 23.22 -25.62
N THR A 8 40.08 22.02 -25.78
CA THR A 8 41.30 21.57 -25.11
C THR A 8 42.58 22.07 -25.80
N GLY A 9 42.47 22.52 -27.05
CA GLY A 9 43.57 23.04 -27.87
C GLY A 9 43.80 24.54 -27.74
N THR A 10 42.89 25.29 -27.10
CA THR A 10 43.07 26.73 -26.88
C THR A 10 43.68 27.06 -25.52
N SER A 11 44.67 27.97 -25.52
CA SER A 11 45.35 28.44 -24.30
C SER A 11 44.55 29.48 -23.51
N ASN A 12 43.60 30.15 -24.16
CA ASN A 12 42.87 31.28 -23.58
C ASN A 12 41.39 31.21 -23.94
N HIS A 13 40.54 31.78 -23.09
CA HIS A 13 39.16 32.06 -23.47
C HIS A 13 39.12 33.16 -24.54
N VAL A 14 38.36 32.93 -25.62
CA VAL A 14 38.23 33.86 -26.75
C VAL A 14 36.76 34.13 -27.01
N THR A 15 36.39 35.40 -27.15
CA THR A 15 35.03 35.84 -27.51
C THR A 15 35.04 36.70 -28.76
N THR A 16 33.99 36.57 -29.56
CA THR A 16 33.76 37.32 -30.80
C THR A 16 32.79 38.49 -30.59
N ASP A 17 32.17 38.56 -29.41
CA ASP A 17 31.27 39.64 -29.01
C ASP A 17 31.72 40.23 -27.66
N LEU A 18 31.87 41.56 -27.63
CA LEU A 18 32.21 42.34 -26.44
C LEU A 18 31.13 42.26 -25.37
N ASN A 19 29.86 42.09 -25.76
CA ASN A 19 28.73 42.01 -24.84
C ASN A 19 28.78 40.76 -23.95
N ASN A 20 29.63 39.78 -24.27
CA ASN A 20 29.83 38.59 -23.46
C ASN A 20 30.67 38.86 -22.20
N LEU A 21 31.29 40.03 -22.10
CA LEU A 21 32.17 40.43 -20.99
C LEU A 21 31.41 41.34 -20.03
N ALA A 22 31.38 40.99 -18.75
CA ALA A 22 30.74 41.81 -17.71
C ALA A 22 31.58 43.05 -17.38
N LEU A 23 32.91 42.89 -17.40
CA LEU A 23 33.90 43.96 -17.25
C LEU A 23 34.97 43.76 -18.32
N TYR A 24 35.26 44.81 -19.09
CA TYR A 24 36.30 44.79 -20.13
C TYR A 24 37.07 46.11 -20.18
N SER A 25 38.29 46.03 -20.70
CA SER A 25 39.17 47.18 -20.94
C SER A 25 39.95 46.97 -22.25
N PRO A 26 40.44 48.04 -22.89
CA PRO A 26 41.29 47.93 -24.07
C PRO A 26 42.51 47.06 -23.79
N TYR A 27 42.83 46.15 -24.71
CA TYR A 27 43.99 45.30 -24.57
C TYR A 27 45.27 46.12 -24.81
N GLN A 28 46.14 46.22 -23.80
CA GLN A 28 47.40 46.97 -23.88
C GLN A 28 48.62 46.10 -24.26
N GLY A 29 48.40 44.83 -24.57
CA GLY A 29 49.48 43.93 -24.98
C GLY A 29 49.72 43.95 -26.49
N ASN A 30 50.88 43.43 -26.90
CA ASN A 30 51.27 43.33 -28.32
C ASN A 30 51.06 41.92 -28.91
N LYS A 31 50.25 41.07 -28.25
CA LYS A 31 50.01 39.70 -28.70
C LYS A 31 48.80 39.61 -29.61
N THR A 32 48.82 38.62 -30.50
CA THR A 32 47.71 38.22 -31.36
C THR A 32 47.27 36.80 -30.98
N VAL A 33 46.01 36.46 -31.27
CA VAL A 33 45.53 35.08 -31.17
C VAL A 33 45.87 34.36 -32.47
N VAL A 34 46.65 33.30 -32.38
CA VAL A 34 47.00 32.46 -33.53
C VAL A 34 46.02 31.29 -33.56
N ILE A 35 45.34 31.09 -34.69
CA ILE A 35 44.42 29.96 -34.90
C ILE A 35 45.11 28.83 -35.68
N GLY A 36 44.42 27.70 -35.86
CA GLY A 36 45.03 26.45 -36.37
C GLY A 36 45.60 26.51 -37.80
N ASP A 37 45.25 27.54 -38.59
CA ASP A 37 45.83 27.78 -39.93
C ASP A 37 47.11 28.63 -39.89
N GLY A 38 47.57 29.04 -38.71
CA GLY A 38 48.76 29.87 -38.49
C GLY A 38 48.52 31.37 -38.66
N SER A 39 47.31 31.80 -39.00
CA SER A 39 46.96 33.22 -39.09
C SER A 39 46.82 33.83 -37.69
N GLY A 40 47.28 35.08 -37.57
CA GLY A 40 47.23 35.85 -36.33
C GLY A 40 46.12 36.90 -36.37
N HIS A 41 45.23 36.88 -35.39
CA HIS A 41 44.14 37.83 -35.25
C HIS A 41 44.40 38.82 -34.09
N PRO A 42 44.16 40.13 -34.30
CA PRO A 42 44.41 41.13 -33.28
C PRO A 42 43.42 41.04 -32.11
N ILE A 43 43.95 41.16 -30.89
CA ILE A 43 43.14 41.29 -29.67
C ILE A 43 42.85 42.77 -29.47
N THR A 44 41.58 43.14 -29.34
CA THR A 44 41.22 44.56 -29.15
C THR A 44 40.88 44.87 -27.70
N HIS A 45 40.26 43.93 -26.98
CA HIS A 45 39.87 44.10 -25.58
C HIS A 45 40.14 42.82 -24.78
N THR A 46 40.28 42.97 -23.46
CA THR A 46 40.33 41.87 -22.52
C THR A 46 39.36 42.12 -21.39
N GLY A 47 38.76 41.06 -20.86
CA GLY A 47 37.79 41.17 -19.79
C GLY A 47 37.59 39.89 -19.01
N SER A 48 36.55 39.87 -18.20
CA SER A 48 36.13 38.67 -17.48
C SER A 48 34.61 38.52 -17.54
N THR A 49 34.15 37.29 -17.49
CA THR A 49 32.74 36.95 -17.43
C THR A 49 32.51 35.79 -16.46
N SER A 50 31.32 35.70 -15.89
CA SER A 50 30.95 34.63 -14.96
C SER A 50 29.72 33.92 -15.48
N LEU A 51 29.87 32.64 -15.75
CA LEU A 51 28.81 31.75 -16.22
C LEU A 51 28.09 31.21 -14.99
N SER A 52 26.84 31.63 -14.80
CA SER A 52 26.05 31.22 -13.64
C SER A 52 25.48 29.81 -13.83
N LEU A 53 25.69 28.94 -12.83
CA LEU A 53 25.01 27.65 -12.70
C LEU A 53 24.05 27.69 -11.51
N SER A 54 23.21 26.66 -11.39
CA SER A 54 22.14 26.58 -10.37
C SER A 54 22.62 26.68 -8.92
N SER A 55 23.87 26.30 -8.64
CA SER A 55 24.45 26.31 -7.29
C SER A 55 25.87 26.88 -7.19
N HIS A 56 26.51 27.18 -8.33
CA HIS A 56 27.90 27.63 -8.43
C HIS A 56 28.05 28.61 -9.60
N SER A 57 29.09 29.42 -9.63
CA SER A 57 29.44 30.25 -10.79
C SER A 57 30.84 29.88 -11.30
N ILE A 58 30.95 29.70 -12.62
CA ILE A 58 32.23 29.45 -13.29
C ILE A 58 32.74 30.77 -13.84
N LYS A 59 33.91 31.21 -13.36
CA LYS A 59 34.54 32.45 -13.78
C LYS A 59 35.47 32.17 -14.96
N LEU A 60 35.26 32.91 -16.05
CA LEU A 60 36.20 33.01 -17.15
C LEU A 60 36.97 34.32 -16.98
N ASN A 61 38.21 34.23 -16.49
CA ASN A 61 39.08 35.38 -16.29
C ASN A 61 40.00 35.56 -17.51
N HIS A 62 40.36 36.81 -17.82
CA HIS A 62 41.27 37.14 -18.93
C HIS A 62 40.77 36.61 -20.29
N VAL A 63 39.49 36.83 -20.57
CA VAL A 63 38.86 36.52 -21.84
C VAL A 63 39.30 37.54 -22.89
N LEU A 64 39.83 37.05 -24.00
CA LEU A 64 40.32 37.87 -25.11
C LEU A 64 39.19 38.12 -26.10
N TYR A 65 38.95 39.39 -26.45
CA TYR A 65 37.99 39.75 -27.49
C TYR A 65 38.69 39.90 -28.84
N VAL A 66 38.28 39.06 -29.79
CA VAL A 66 38.82 38.98 -31.14
C VAL A 66 37.65 38.99 -32.13
N PRO A 67 37.39 40.13 -32.82
CA PRO A 67 36.19 40.29 -33.65
C PRO A 67 36.19 39.43 -34.91
N ASN A 68 37.37 39.00 -35.38
CA ASN A 68 37.55 38.31 -36.66
C ASN A 68 37.56 36.76 -36.53
N ILE A 69 37.04 36.22 -35.42
CA ILE A 69 36.89 34.77 -35.22
C ILE A 69 35.40 34.44 -35.27
N ASP A 70 35.05 33.22 -35.70
CA ASP A 70 33.65 32.82 -35.92
C ASP A 70 32.92 32.28 -34.68
N LYS A 71 33.66 31.78 -33.68
CA LYS A 71 33.11 31.09 -32.51
C LYS A 71 33.79 31.52 -31.22
N ASN A 72 33.02 31.56 -30.12
CA ASN A 72 33.61 31.74 -28.79
C ASN A 72 34.22 30.43 -28.32
N LEU A 73 35.45 30.49 -27.82
CA LEU A 73 36.21 29.33 -27.35
C LEU A 73 36.46 29.44 -25.85
N MET A 74 36.15 28.38 -25.12
CA MET A 74 36.43 28.23 -23.70
C MET A 74 37.63 27.29 -23.54
N SER A 75 38.76 27.83 -23.13
CA SER A 75 39.92 27.02 -22.73
C SER A 75 39.58 26.10 -21.57
N VAL A 76 39.59 24.79 -21.82
CA VAL A 76 39.33 23.77 -20.80
C VAL A 76 40.38 23.83 -19.69
N CYS A 77 41.67 23.97 -20.07
CA CYS A 77 42.77 24.04 -19.12
C CYS A 77 42.62 25.25 -18.18
N GLN A 78 42.30 26.42 -18.75
CA GLN A 78 42.10 27.63 -17.97
C GLN A 78 40.87 27.51 -17.05
N THR A 79 39.74 27.01 -17.56
CA THR A 79 38.53 26.82 -16.76
C THR A 79 38.77 25.91 -15.55
N CYS A 80 39.39 24.74 -15.77
CA CYS A 80 39.69 23.77 -14.72
C CYS A 80 40.62 24.36 -13.66
N ALA A 81 41.71 25.01 -14.08
CA ALA A 81 42.73 25.55 -13.18
C ALA A 81 42.21 26.69 -12.28
N TYR A 82 41.39 27.60 -12.83
CA TYR A 82 40.92 28.78 -12.09
C TYR A 82 39.66 28.55 -11.25
N ASN A 83 38.89 27.49 -11.52
CA ASN A 83 37.63 27.23 -10.81
C ASN A 83 37.66 25.98 -9.93
N ASN A 84 38.79 25.27 -9.86
CA ASN A 84 38.94 24.00 -9.14
C ASN A 84 37.90 22.95 -9.58
N VAL A 85 37.74 22.80 -10.90
CA VAL A 85 36.79 21.86 -11.51
C VAL A 85 37.50 20.87 -12.42
N SER A 86 36.93 19.68 -12.58
CA SER A 86 37.31 18.73 -13.63
C SER A 86 36.24 18.69 -14.70
N ILE A 87 36.67 18.67 -15.97
CA ILE A 87 35.78 18.46 -17.12
C ILE A 87 36.11 17.08 -17.72
N THR A 88 35.11 16.19 -17.76
CA THR A 88 35.23 14.87 -18.38
C THR A 88 34.39 14.82 -19.65
N PHE A 89 34.94 14.21 -20.69
CA PHE A 89 34.30 14.07 -22.00
C PHE A 89 33.93 12.61 -22.24
N ASP A 90 32.65 12.36 -22.50
CA ASP A 90 32.08 11.09 -22.93
C ASP A 90 31.61 11.23 -24.39
N PRO A 91 31.44 10.12 -25.16
CA PRO A 91 31.05 10.19 -26.57
C PRO A 91 29.76 10.97 -26.86
N TRP A 92 28.92 11.19 -25.85
CA TRP A 92 27.62 11.85 -25.98
C TRP A 92 27.44 13.07 -25.06
N SER A 93 28.41 13.38 -24.20
CA SER A 93 28.27 14.45 -23.21
C SER A 93 29.59 14.91 -22.59
N ASN A 94 29.61 16.13 -22.09
CA ASN A 94 30.64 16.61 -21.16
C ASN A 94 30.05 16.83 -19.77
N GLN A 95 30.81 16.48 -18.74
CA GLN A 95 30.44 16.67 -17.34
C GLN A 95 31.47 17.57 -16.66
N VAL A 96 30.99 18.48 -15.83
CA VAL A 96 31.81 19.40 -15.03
C VAL A 96 31.57 19.06 -13.58
N ARG A 97 32.62 18.75 -12.83
CA ARG A 97 32.56 18.42 -11.41
C ARG A 97 33.44 19.34 -10.60
N ASP A 98 32.96 19.72 -9.43
CA ASP A 98 33.79 20.38 -8.42
C ASP A 98 34.79 19.37 -7.85
N LEU A 99 36.08 19.67 -7.93
CA LEU A 99 37.14 18.79 -7.41
C LEU A 99 37.17 18.73 -5.89
N THR A 100 36.66 19.76 -5.21
CA THR A 100 36.62 19.85 -3.74
C THR A 100 35.55 18.94 -3.16
N THR A 101 34.34 18.98 -3.73
CA THR A 101 33.16 18.29 -3.20
C THR A 101 32.81 17.02 -3.97
N GLY A 102 33.38 16.82 -5.17
CA GLY A 102 32.99 15.76 -6.09
C GLY A 102 31.61 15.95 -6.74
N THR A 103 30.94 17.08 -6.46
CA THR A 103 29.58 17.34 -6.93
C THR A 103 29.56 17.61 -8.44
N LEU A 104 28.53 17.09 -9.11
CA LEU A 104 28.29 17.34 -10.53
C LEU A 104 27.68 18.74 -10.69
N LEU A 105 28.44 19.67 -11.25
CA LEU A 105 28.03 21.06 -11.47
C LEU A 105 27.21 21.23 -12.74
N LYS A 106 27.59 20.52 -13.81
CA LYS A 106 26.91 20.59 -15.11
C LYS A 106 27.12 19.33 -15.92
N THR A 107 26.09 18.95 -16.69
CA THR A 107 26.20 17.98 -17.77
C THR A 107 25.60 18.59 -19.02
N GLU A 108 26.35 18.62 -20.11
CA GLU A 108 25.87 19.09 -21.43
C GLU A 108 26.02 17.95 -22.45
N ARG A 109 25.05 17.82 -23.37
CA ARG A 109 25.11 16.81 -24.42
C ARG A 109 25.92 17.34 -25.60
N THR A 110 26.67 16.45 -26.25
CA THR A 110 27.33 16.77 -27.51
C THR A 110 26.30 17.16 -28.57
N LYS A 111 26.53 18.25 -29.27
CA LYS A 111 25.67 18.71 -30.37
C LYS A 111 26.51 18.88 -31.62
N ASN A 112 26.07 18.29 -32.73
CA ASN A 112 26.77 18.34 -34.01
C ASN A 112 28.26 17.92 -33.93
N GLY A 113 28.58 16.95 -33.06
CA GLY A 113 29.95 16.47 -32.85
C GLY A 113 30.85 17.38 -32.00
N MET A 114 30.31 18.46 -31.41
CA MET A 114 31.06 19.42 -30.59
C MET A 114 30.57 19.42 -29.14
N TYR A 115 31.48 19.73 -28.22
CA TYR A 115 31.18 19.97 -26.81
C TYR A 115 30.89 21.46 -26.59
N GLU A 116 29.62 21.78 -26.40
CA GLU A 116 29.13 23.14 -26.23
C GLU A 116 28.97 23.49 -24.74
N TRP A 117 29.04 24.78 -24.42
CA TRP A 117 28.65 25.34 -23.14
C TRP A 117 27.55 26.37 -23.39
N LEU A 118 26.32 25.98 -23.04
CA LEU A 118 25.13 26.82 -23.12
C LEU A 118 24.85 27.47 -21.77
N GLU A 119 24.83 28.79 -21.73
CA GLU A 119 24.38 29.50 -20.53
C GLU A 119 22.88 29.26 -20.36
N SER A 120 22.48 28.76 -19.19
CA SER A 120 21.06 28.52 -18.90
C SER A 120 20.34 29.85 -18.93
N VAL A 121 19.43 30.03 -19.87
CA VAL A 121 18.60 31.22 -19.94
C VAL A 121 17.82 31.30 -18.62
N SER A 122 18.15 32.27 -17.77
CA SER A 122 17.22 32.80 -16.79
C SER A 122 16.16 33.61 -17.54
N SER A 123 15.45 32.93 -18.44
CA SER A 123 14.24 33.48 -19.02
C SER A 123 13.26 33.51 -17.87
N SER A 124 12.81 34.72 -17.52
CA SER A 124 11.52 34.90 -16.86
C SER A 124 10.36 34.56 -17.81
N THR A 125 10.50 33.53 -18.64
CA THR A 125 9.40 32.60 -18.71
C THR A 125 9.22 32.16 -17.27
N ARG A 126 7.99 32.30 -16.77
CA ARG A 126 7.50 31.22 -15.95
C ARG A 126 7.77 29.95 -16.76
N VAL A 127 8.94 29.34 -16.53
CA VAL A 127 9.02 27.91 -16.45
C VAL A 127 7.93 27.66 -15.41
N GLN A 128 6.74 27.37 -15.91
CA GLN A 128 6.08 26.20 -15.42
C GLN A 128 7.19 25.15 -15.41
N VAL A 129 7.90 25.08 -14.26
CA VAL A 129 8.31 23.80 -13.73
C VAL A 129 7.05 23.01 -13.98
N LEU A 130 7.08 22.00 -14.84
CA LEU A 130 6.04 20.98 -14.76
C LEU A 130 6.09 20.58 -13.30
N SER A 131 5.19 21.19 -12.52
CA SER A 131 5.41 21.56 -11.13
C SER A 131 5.76 20.29 -10.41
N ALA A 132 7.04 20.01 -10.18
CA ALA A 132 7.54 18.70 -9.78
C ALA A 132 6.61 17.54 -10.17
N ILE A 133 6.22 17.34 -11.46
CA ILE A 133 5.01 16.58 -11.91
C ILE A 133 4.18 16.16 -10.70
N LYS A 134 3.45 17.12 -10.11
CA LYS A 134 2.85 16.96 -8.79
C LYS A 134 2.15 15.63 -8.83
N THR A 135 2.71 14.68 -8.09
CA THR A 135 2.38 13.27 -8.30
C THR A 135 0.89 13.16 -8.08
N SER A 136 0.20 12.65 -9.09
CA SER A 136 -1.24 12.55 -9.03
C SER A 136 -1.63 11.72 -7.81
N MET A 137 -2.83 11.93 -7.29
CA MET A 137 -3.31 11.12 -6.18
C MET A 137 -3.28 9.62 -6.53
N ASN A 138 -3.47 9.26 -7.81
CA ASN A 138 -3.36 7.89 -8.33
C ASN A 138 -1.94 7.34 -8.26
N GLU A 139 -0.94 8.14 -8.58
CA GLU A 139 0.46 7.74 -8.48
C GLU A 139 0.89 7.65 -7.01
N TRP A 140 0.46 8.56 -6.14
CA TRP A 140 0.70 8.44 -4.70
C TRP A 140 0.01 7.22 -4.10
N HIS A 141 -1.24 6.97 -4.50
CA HIS A 141 -1.97 5.76 -4.16
C HIS A 141 -1.17 4.51 -4.58
N SER A 142 -0.62 4.48 -5.79
CA SER A 142 0.17 3.35 -6.28
C SER A 142 1.52 3.22 -5.55
N ARG A 143 2.26 4.31 -5.36
CA ARG A 143 3.57 4.35 -4.69
C ARG A 143 3.51 3.98 -3.21
N LEU A 144 2.41 4.33 -2.52
CA LEU A 144 2.19 4.03 -1.11
C LEU A 144 1.47 2.69 -0.90
N SER A 145 1.51 1.79 -1.89
CA SER A 145 0.93 0.45 -1.82
C SER A 145 -0.60 0.42 -1.67
N HIS A 146 -1.28 1.26 -2.43
CA HIS A 146 -2.74 1.29 -2.58
C HIS A 146 -3.52 1.53 -1.27
N PRO A 147 -3.17 2.52 -0.43
CA PRO A 147 -3.87 2.76 0.83
C PRO A 147 -5.33 3.16 0.59
N ALA A 148 -6.20 2.94 1.59
CA ALA A 148 -7.57 3.44 1.57
C ALA A 148 -7.58 4.97 1.38
N PHE A 149 -8.62 5.49 0.76
CA PHE A 149 -8.70 6.92 0.38
C PHE A 149 -8.51 7.86 1.58
N ASP A 150 -9.11 7.54 2.72
CA ASP A 150 -8.98 8.34 3.95
C ASP A 150 -7.56 8.31 4.53
N ILE A 151 -6.89 7.15 4.45
CA ILE A 151 -5.49 6.99 4.88
C ILE A 151 -4.58 7.79 3.94
N LEU A 152 -4.82 7.73 2.63
CA LEU A 152 -4.07 8.50 1.64
C LEU A 152 -4.21 10.01 1.90
N ASN A 153 -5.44 10.49 2.14
CA ASN A 153 -5.70 11.89 2.48
C ASN A 153 -5.01 12.31 3.79
N CYS A 154 -5.02 11.43 4.80
CA CYS A 154 -4.32 11.66 6.06
C CYS A 154 -2.80 11.79 5.85
N ILE A 155 -2.19 10.93 5.03
CA ILE A 155 -0.76 10.99 4.72
C ILE A 155 -0.41 12.23 3.90
N LEU A 156 -1.18 12.53 2.85
CA LEU A 156 -0.97 13.69 1.99
C LEU A 156 -1.06 15.00 2.78
N SER A 157 -1.99 15.11 3.72
CA SER A 157 -2.15 16.28 4.59
C SER A 157 -1.08 16.35 5.70
N LYS A 158 -0.87 15.27 6.48
CA LYS A 158 0.11 15.25 7.58
C LYS A 158 1.56 15.39 7.10
N CYS A 159 1.92 14.76 6.00
CA CYS A 159 3.29 14.76 5.47
C CYS A 159 3.52 15.87 4.43
N SER A 160 2.52 16.70 4.14
CA SER A 160 2.60 17.81 3.17
C SER A 160 3.18 17.40 1.81
N LEU A 161 2.77 16.24 1.31
CA LEU A 161 3.25 15.71 0.04
C LEU A 161 2.66 16.50 -1.13
N PRO A 162 3.45 16.83 -2.17
CA PRO A 162 2.96 17.58 -3.33
C PRO A 162 2.06 16.70 -4.23
N PHE A 163 0.80 17.13 -4.49
CA PHE A 163 -0.12 16.46 -5.42
C PHE A 163 -0.97 17.45 -6.25
N SER A 164 -1.35 17.06 -7.47
CA SER A 164 -1.91 17.96 -8.51
C SER A 164 -3.42 18.20 -8.43
N ASN A 165 -4.18 17.23 -7.93
CA ASN A 165 -5.64 17.22 -8.05
C ASN A 165 -6.31 17.74 -6.77
N LYS A 166 -7.38 18.54 -6.90
CA LYS A 166 -8.30 18.80 -5.77
C LYS A 166 -8.94 17.48 -5.35
N ILE A 167 -9.18 17.30 -4.04
CA ILE A 167 -9.81 16.11 -3.46
C ILE A 167 -11.19 15.93 -4.12
N GLN A 168 -11.28 15.06 -5.11
CA GLN A 168 -12.52 14.78 -5.82
C GLN A 168 -12.67 13.27 -5.95
N ALA A 169 -13.73 12.77 -5.28
CA ALA A 169 -14.26 11.41 -5.32
C ALA A 169 -13.25 10.28 -4.99
N PRO A 170 -13.74 9.13 -4.49
CA PRO A 170 -12.88 7.98 -4.28
C PRO A 170 -12.23 7.56 -5.60
N LEU A 171 -10.91 7.36 -5.58
CA LEU A 171 -10.14 6.85 -6.70
C LEU A 171 -10.72 5.52 -7.20
N LEU A 172 -11.13 5.49 -8.46
CA LEU A 172 -11.49 4.25 -9.14
C LEU A 172 -10.21 3.56 -9.62
N CYS A 173 -9.62 2.72 -8.75
CA CYS A 173 -8.38 1.99 -9.04
C CYS A 173 -8.68 0.53 -9.35
N ASN A 174 -8.41 0.08 -10.58
CA ASN A 174 -8.65 -1.31 -11.00
C ASN A 174 -7.96 -2.35 -10.10
N SER A 175 -6.71 -2.10 -9.70
CA SER A 175 -5.97 -3.01 -8.82
C SER A 175 -6.64 -3.16 -7.45
N CYS A 176 -7.15 -2.07 -6.88
CA CYS A 176 -7.95 -2.11 -5.65
C CYS A 176 -9.31 -2.74 -5.88
N SER A 177 -9.95 -2.49 -7.03
CA SER A 177 -11.23 -3.09 -7.36
C SER A 177 -11.15 -4.61 -7.44
N ILE A 178 -10.07 -5.14 -8.01
CA ILE A 178 -9.87 -6.59 -8.14
C ILE A 178 -9.49 -7.24 -6.80
N ASN A 179 -8.68 -6.56 -5.98
CA ASN A 179 -8.03 -7.20 -4.83
C ASN A 179 -8.52 -6.72 -3.45
N LYS A 180 -9.24 -5.59 -3.38
CA LYS A 180 -9.67 -4.93 -2.12
C LYS A 180 -11.16 -4.61 -2.08
N ILE A 181 -11.91 -4.73 -3.19
CA ILE A 181 -13.37 -4.68 -3.09
C ILE A 181 -13.81 -5.90 -2.29
N HIS A 182 -14.43 -5.62 -1.15
CA HIS A 182 -15.18 -6.61 -0.41
C HIS A 182 -16.56 -6.74 -1.06
N LYS A 183 -17.07 -7.96 -1.07
CA LYS A 183 -18.46 -8.22 -1.43
C LYS A 183 -19.35 -7.31 -0.58
N LEU A 184 -20.29 -6.61 -1.22
CA LEU A 184 -21.26 -5.79 -0.50
C LEU A 184 -21.98 -6.65 0.54
N CYS A 185 -22.26 -6.06 1.70
CA CYS A 185 -23.11 -6.72 2.69
C CYS A 185 -24.38 -7.17 2.01
N PHE A 186 -24.74 -8.45 2.19
CA PHE A 186 -26.02 -8.94 1.71
C PHE A 186 -27.14 -8.10 2.34
N GLY A 187 -28.17 -7.79 1.55
CA GLY A 187 -29.38 -7.19 2.07
C GLY A 187 -29.86 -8.01 3.27
N THR A 188 -30.24 -7.33 4.35
CA THR A 188 -30.81 -7.98 5.53
C THR A 188 -32.14 -8.60 5.15
N ASN A 189 -32.12 -9.83 4.62
CA ASN A 189 -33.29 -10.68 4.65
C ASN A 189 -33.47 -11.08 6.11
N ILE A 190 -34.24 -10.25 6.82
CA ILE A 190 -34.73 -10.56 8.16
C ILE A 190 -35.68 -11.74 7.96
N ILE A 191 -35.14 -12.96 7.99
CA ILE A 191 -36.01 -14.11 8.19
C ILE A 191 -36.47 -13.97 9.65
N SER A 192 -37.66 -13.41 9.83
CA SER A 192 -38.25 -13.20 11.14
C SER A 192 -38.76 -14.55 11.64
N PHE A 193 -38.01 -15.15 12.56
CA PHE A 193 -38.45 -16.33 13.29
C PHE A 193 -39.01 -15.88 14.63
N SER A 194 -40.14 -16.48 15.01
CA SER A 194 -40.99 -15.93 16.06
C SER A 194 -40.77 -16.60 17.41
N ARG A 195 -40.11 -17.77 17.43
CA ARG A 195 -39.94 -18.59 18.63
C ARG A 195 -38.55 -19.20 18.71
N PRO A 196 -38.04 -19.44 19.94
CA PRO A 196 -36.88 -20.30 20.15
C PRO A 196 -37.02 -21.63 19.43
N LEU A 197 -35.90 -22.14 18.90
CA LEU A 197 -35.75 -23.52 18.42
C LEU A 197 -36.44 -23.84 17.08
N GLU A 198 -36.99 -22.85 16.38
CA GLU A 198 -37.50 -23.03 15.03
C GLU A 198 -36.37 -23.30 14.03
N VAL A 199 -35.23 -22.61 14.19
CA VAL A 199 -34.09 -22.69 13.27
C VAL A 199 -32.79 -22.89 14.00
N ILE A 200 -32.12 -23.99 13.66
CA ILE A 200 -30.82 -24.35 14.19
C ILE A 200 -29.78 -24.18 13.10
N TYR A 201 -28.79 -23.34 13.35
CA TYR A 201 -27.58 -23.21 12.54
C TYR A 201 -26.54 -24.19 13.05
N SER A 202 -25.80 -24.80 12.13
CA SER A 202 -24.86 -25.85 12.44
C SER A 202 -23.59 -25.71 11.61
N ASP A 203 -22.47 -26.03 12.25
CA ASP A 203 -21.15 -26.02 11.61
C ASP A 203 -20.17 -26.91 12.39
N VAL A 204 -19.17 -27.46 11.69
CA VAL A 204 -18.15 -28.35 12.25
C VAL A 204 -16.78 -27.71 12.12
N TRP A 205 -16.16 -27.46 13.26
CA TRP A 205 -14.79 -26.98 13.30
C TRP A 205 -13.79 -28.13 13.40
N THR A 206 -12.60 -27.92 12.82
CA THR A 206 -11.50 -28.89 12.84
C THR A 206 -10.28 -28.29 13.53
N SER A 207 -9.77 -28.99 14.54
CA SER A 207 -8.52 -28.65 15.22
C SER A 207 -7.31 -29.14 14.45
N GLN A 208 -6.22 -28.38 14.53
CA GLN A 208 -4.89 -28.83 14.09
C GLN A 208 -4.29 -29.86 15.06
N LEU A 209 -4.66 -29.79 16.34
CA LEU A 209 -4.16 -30.65 17.41
C LEU A 209 -5.30 -31.49 17.99
N PHE A 210 -5.01 -32.74 18.31
CA PHE A 210 -5.93 -33.54 19.11
C PHE A 210 -6.00 -32.94 20.52
N SER A 211 -7.21 -32.95 21.09
CA SER A 211 -7.33 -32.65 22.51
C SER A 211 -6.79 -33.80 23.36
N VAL A 212 -6.55 -33.55 24.65
CA VAL A 212 -6.11 -34.56 25.62
C VAL A 212 -7.07 -35.74 25.76
N ASP A 213 -8.36 -35.55 25.47
CA ASP A 213 -9.41 -36.59 25.47
C ASP A 213 -9.67 -37.19 24.07
N GLY A 214 -8.84 -36.84 23.09
CA GLY A 214 -8.79 -37.46 21.76
C GLY A 214 -9.78 -36.91 20.74
N HIS A 215 -10.36 -35.73 20.97
CA HIS A 215 -11.21 -35.05 20.01
C HIS A 215 -10.36 -34.29 18.98
N LYS A 216 -10.86 -34.23 17.74
CA LYS A 216 -10.24 -33.48 16.63
C LYS A 216 -11.19 -32.44 16.04
N TYR A 217 -12.48 -32.64 16.24
CA TYR A 217 -13.53 -31.80 15.70
C TYR A 217 -14.43 -31.34 16.84
N TYR A 218 -15.24 -30.32 16.60
CA TYR A 218 -16.42 -30.08 17.42
C TYR A 218 -17.56 -29.58 16.53
N LEU A 219 -18.78 -29.97 16.90
CA LEU A 219 -20.02 -29.50 16.30
C LEU A 219 -20.59 -28.39 17.18
N ILE A 220 -20.99 -27.28 16.56
CA ILE A 220 -21.86 -26.31 17.21
C ILE A 220 -23.25 -26.38 16.61
N LEU A 221 -24.25 -26.27 17.48
CA LEU A 221 -25.64 -26.04 17.11
C LEU A 221 -26.06 -24.73 17.75
N VAL A 222 -26.50 -23.77 16.94
CA VAL A 222 -26.82 -22.41 17.38
C VAL A 222 -28.28 -22.14 17.08
N ASP A 223 -29.07 -21.86 18.10
CA ASP A 223 -30.44 -21.40 17.89
C ASP A 223 -30.44 -19.99 17.30
N HIS A 224 -31.23 -19.79 16.24
CA HIS A 224 -31.27 -18.51 15.56
C HIS A 224 -31.87 -17.40 16.44
N PHE A 225 -32.92 -17.72 17.19
CA PHE A 225 -33.69 -16.74 17.97
C PHE A 225 -32.94 -16.32 19.23
N THR A 226 -32.59 -17.28 20.09
CA THR A 226 -31.94 -17.05 21.39
C THR A 226 -30.43 -16.85 21.28
N ARG A 227 -29.81 -17.23 20.15
CA ARG A 227 -28.34 -17.35 19.98
C ARG A 227 -27.67 -18.33 20.93
N TYR A 228 -28.46 -19.13 21.66
CA TYR A 228 -27.95 -20.18 22.52
C TYR A 228 -27.17 -21.18 21.68
N THR A 229 -25.99 -21.55 22.16
CA THR A 229 -25.05 -22.41 21.45
C THR A 229 -24.83 -23.70 22.22
N TRP A 230 -25.10 -24.85 21.60
CA TRP A 230 -24.68 -26.16 22.08
C TRP A 230 -23.35 -26.53 21.43
N PHE A 231 -22.48 -27.15 22.22
CA PHE A 231 -21.12 -27.52 21.82
C PHE A 231 -20.89 -29.01 22.08
N TYR A 232 -20.43 -29.72 21.06
CA TYR A 232 -20.19 -31.16 21.13
C TYR A 232 -18.79 -31.46 20.57
N PRO A 233 -17.79 -31.76 21.40
CA PRO A 233 -16.52 -32.32 20.95
C PRO A 233 -16.71 -33.66 20.23
N LEU A 234 -16.03 -33.86 19.11
CA LEU A 234 -16.14 -35.05 18.27
C LEU A 234 -14.76 -35.61 17.91
N LYS A 235 -14.66 -36.94 17.89
CA LYS A 235 -13.44 -37.66 17.45
C LYS A 235 -13.44 -37.83 15.94
N ARG A 236 -14.62 -37.98 15.32
CA ARG A 236 -14.79 -38.15 13.86
C ARG A 236 -15.96 -37.29 13.36
N LYS A 237 -15.85 -36.72 12.17
CA LYS A 237 -16.95 -35.98 11.51
C LYS A 237 -18.21 -36.83 11.30
N SER A 238 -18.07 -38.15 11.15
CA SER A 238 -19.21 -39.06 11.02
C SER A 238 -20.13 -39.10 12.24
N GLN A 239 -19.67 -38.65 13.41
CA GLN A 239 -20.47 -38.61 14.64
C GLN A 239 -21.55 -37.51 14.62
N VAL A 240 -21.47 -36.55 13.69
CA VAL A 240 -22.43 -35.44 13.58
C VAL A 240 -23.88 -35.92 13.48
N PHE A 241 -24.13 -36.97 12.68
CA PHE A 241 -25.47 -37.54 12.53
C PHE A 241 -26.03 -38.07 13.86
N GLU A 242 -25.25 -38.88 14.57
CA GLU A 242 -25.65 -39.45 15.86
C GLU A 242 -25.87 -38.35 16.90
N THR A 243 -24.94 -37.40 17.01
CA THR A 243 -25.05 -36.25 17.90
C THR A 243 -26.32 -35.44 17.61
N PHE A 244 -26.62 -35.16 16.34
CA PHE A 244 -27.83 -34.43 15.98
C PHE A 244 -29.11 -35.21 16.28
N ASN A 245 -29.12 -36.53 16.08
CA ASN A 245 -30.29 -37.34 16.41
C ASN A 245 -30.58 -37.33 17.91
N CYS A 246 -29.54 -37.50 18.75
CA CYS A 246 -29.66 -37.36 20.21
C CYS A 246 -30.12 -35.95 20.60
N PHE A 247 -29.56 -34.92 19.97
CA PHE A 247 -29.97 -33.53 20.17
C PHE A 247 -31.46 -33.34 19.86
N LYS A 248 -31.93 -33.74 18.68
CA LYS A 248 -33.35 -33.63 18.28
C LYS A 248 -34.29 -34.26 19.31
N GLU A 249 -34.00 -35.46 19.80
CA GLU A 249 -34.85 -36.14 20.80
C GLU A 249 -34.81 -35.44 22.17
N LEU A 250 -33.64 -34.93 22.60
CA LEU A 250 -33.53 -34.11 23.81
C LEU A 250 -34.43 -32.87 23.72
N PHE A 251 -34.47 -32.22 22.55
CA PHE A 251 -35.26 -31.00 22.33
C PHE A 251 -36.75 -31.26 22.38
N LYS A 252 -37.18 -32.33 21.72
CA LYS A 252 -38.57 -32.79 21.72
C LYS A 252 -39.05 -33.08 23.15
N ASN A 253 -38.21 -33.70 23.98
CA ASN A 253 -38.58 -34.07 25.35
C ASN A 253 -38.51 -32.89 26.32
N ARG A 254 -37.46 -32.08 26.26
CA ARG A 254 -37.20 -31.01 27.24
C ARG A 254 -37.98 -29.73 26.96
N PHE A 255 -38.04 -29.29 25.72
CA PHE A 255 -38.63 -28.00 25.35
C PHE A 255 -40.01 -28.13 24.72
N GLN A 256 -40.49 -29.37 24.50
CA GLN A 256 -41.75 -29.66 23.80
C GLN A 256 -41.85 -28.94 22.43
N SER A 257 -40.70 -28.61 21.85
CA SER A 257 -40.57 -27.88 20.59
C SER A 257 -39.99 -28.79 19.52
N ARG A 258 -40.26 -28.46 18.25
CA ARG A 258 -39.75 -29.18 17.09
C ARG A 258 -38.88 -28.25 16.27
N ILE A 259 -37.71 -28.76 15.88
CA ILE A 259 -36.84 -28.08 14.94
C ILE A 259 -37.56 -28.03 13.59
N VAL A 260 -37.79 -26.83 13.05
CA VAL A 260 -38.46 -26.65 11.76
C VAL A 260 -37.45 -26.62 10.63
N THR A 261 -36.36 -25.87 10.81
CA THR A 261 -35.30 -25.71 9.81
C THR A 261 -33.93 -26.00 10.41
N PHE A 262 -33.16 -26.83 9.72
CA PHE A 262 -31.76 -27.07 10.01
C PHE A 262 -30.91 -26.40 8.93
N TYR A 263 -30.04 -25.48 9.34
CA TYR A 263 -29.15 -24.73 8.47
C TYR A 263 -27.71 -25.20 8.63
N SER A 264 -27.05 -25.64 7.56
CA SER A 264 -25.66 -26.10 7.60
C SER A 264 -24.85 -25.68 6.38
N GLU A 265 -23.54 -25.88 6.40
CA GLU A 265 -22.74 -25.86 5.17
C GLU A 265 -23.00 -27.11 4.30
N ASN A 266 -22.42 -27.12 3.09
CA ASN A 266 -22.49 -28.26 2.16
C ASN A 266 -21.50 -29.39 2.49
N GLY A 267 -21.06 -29.48 3.75
CA GLY A 267 -20.17 -30.54 4.23
C GLY A 267 -20.80 -31.93 4.06
N GLY A 268 -19.98 -32.92 3.70
CA GLY A 268 -20.43 -34.30 3.45
C GLY A 268 -21.15 -34.91 4.65
N GLU A 269 -20.75 -34.56 5.86
CA GLU A 269 -21.37 -34.94 7.13
C GLU A 269 -22.83 -34.48 7.26
N PHE A 270 -23.19 -33.36 6.64
CA PHE A 270 -24.55 -32.81 6.66
C PHE A 270 -25.37 -33.31 5.48
N MET A 271 -24.74 -33.52 4.31
CA MET A 271 -25.45 -34.01 3.12
C MET A 271 -26.05 -35.40 3.35
N VAL A 272 -25.36 -36.29 4.07
CA VAL A 272 -25.89 -37.61 4.45
C VAL A 272 -27.12 -37.53 5.35
N MET A 273 -27.33 -36.41 6.04
CA MET A 273 -28.49 -36.21 6.92
C MET A 273 -29.75 -35.81 6.17
N LYS A 274 -29.66 -35.40 4.90
CA LYS A 274 -30.76 -34.80 4.14
C LYS A 274 -32.04 -35.65 4.14
N LEU A 275 -31.92 -36.96 3.87
CA LEU A 275 -33.05 -37.90 3.88
C LEU A 275 -33.64 -38.08 5.28
N PHE A 276 -32.78 -38.14 6.30
CA PHE A 276 -33.22 -38.23 7.69
C PHE A 276 -33.99 -36.97 8.11
N LEU A 277 -33.49 -35.79 7.77
CA LEU A 277 -34.13 -34.51 8.07
C LEU A 277 -35.51 -34.42 7.40
N SER A 278 -35.62 -34.78 6.11
CA SER A 278 -36.91 -34.79 5.41
C SER A 278 -37.90 -35.77 6.04
N ASN A 279 -37.45 -36.97 6.43
CA ASN A 279 -38.31 -37.97 7.07
C ASN A 279 -38.81 -37.53 8.46
N ASN A 280 -38.07 -36.64 9.12
CA ASN A 280 -38.47 -36.05 10.41
C ASN A 280 -39.21 -34.71 10.25
N GLY A 281 -39.55 -34.30 9.02
CA GLY A 281 -40.24 -33.05 8.74
C GLY A 281 -39.39 -31.80 8.97
N ILE A 282 -38.06 -31.93 8.97
CA ILE A 282 -37.11 -30.83 9.18
C ILE A 282 -36.63 -30.35 7.81
N ALA A 283 -36.83 -29.07 7.50
CA ALA A 283 -36.32 -28.46 6.29
C ALA A 283 -34.80 -28.29 6.37
N HIS A 284 -34.06 -28.94 5.48
CA HIS A 284 -32.61 -28.74 5.37
C HIS A 284 -32.31 -27.57 4.43
N ARG A 285 -31.71 -26.51 4.97
CA ARG A 285 -31.21 -25.36 4.22
C ARG A 285 -29.69 -25.36 4.26
N THR A 286 -29.06 -25.06 3.14
CA THR A 286 -27.60 -24.99 3.08
C THR A 286 -27.13 -23.66 2.54
N SER A 287 -25.95 -23.24 2.95
CA SER A 287 -25.30 -22.09 2.33
C SER A 287 -24.97 -22.40 0.86
N PRO A 288 -25.19 -21.46 -0.08
CA PRO A 288 -24.69 -21.62 -1.44
C PRO A 288 -23.17 -21.86 -1.44
N PRO A 289 -22.63 -22.59 -2.43
CA PRO A 289 -21.18 -22.73 -2.57
C PRO A 289 -20.50 -21.36 -2.62
N HIS A 290 -19.36 -21.24 -1.93
CA HIS A 290 -18.54 -20.02 -1.88
C HIS A 290 -19.25 -18.77 -1.28
N THR A 291 -20.29 -18.96 -0.45
CA THR A 291 -20.91 -17.86 0.30
C THR A 291 -20.95 -18.12 1.83
N PRO A 292 -19.77 -18.19 2.49
CA PRO A 292 -19.65 -18.41 3.93
C PRO A 292 -20.48 -17.43 4.77
N GLU A 293 -20.72 -16.23 4.23
CA GLU A 293 -21.43 -15.14 4.92
C GLU A 293 -22.88 -15.51 5.28
N HIS A 294 -23.52 -16.42 4.55
CA HIS A 294 -24.87 -16.90 4.88
C HIS A 294 -24.89 -17.81 6.12
N ASN A 295 -23.78 -18.48 6.45
CA ASN A 295 -23.58 -19.17 7.73
C ASN A 295 -22.83 -18.29 8.74
N GLY A 296 -22.79 -16.97 8.53
CA GLY A 296 -22.01 -16.04 9.33
C GLY A 296 -22.39 -16.02 10.82
N ILE A 297 -23.52 -16.60 11.23
CA ILE A 297 -23.86 -16.82 12.65
C ILE A 297 -22.93 -17.88 13.25
N SER A 298 -22.80 -19.04 12.62
CA SER A 298 -21.94 -20.13 13.08
C SER A 298 -20.46 -19.75 12.97
N GLU A 299 -20.05 -19.10 11.87
CA GLU A 299 -18.66 -18.69 11.68
C GLU A 299 -18.20 -17.65 12.71
N ARG A 300 -19.02 -16.63 12.98
CA ARG A 300 -18.73 -15.65 14.04
C ARG A 300 -18.70 -16.32 15.41
N LYS A 301 -19.56 -17.32 15.63
CA LYS A 301 -19.57 -18.09 16.87
C LYS A 301 -18.28 -18.91 17.03
N HIS A 302 -17.80 -19.57 15.97
CA HIS A 302 -16.51 -20.25 15.97
C HIS A 302 -15.36 -19.33 16.34
N ARG A 303 -15.28 -18.16 15.70
CA ARG A 303 -14.25 -17.16 16.01
C ARG A 303 -14.28 -16.77 17.50
N HIS A 304 -15.47 -16.45 18.02
CA HIS A 304 -15.63 -16.09 19.42
C HIS A 304 -15.24 -17.23 20.38
N ILE A 305 -15.63 -18.48 20.10
CA ILE A 305 -15.27 -19.62 20.94
C ILE A 305 -13.75 -19.85 20.94
N VAL A 306 -13.12 -19.82 19.76
CA VAL A 306 -11.68 -20.09 19.61
C VAL A 306 -10.85 -18.99 20.25
N GLU A 307 -11.12 -17.72 19.97
CA GLU A 307 -10.37 -16.59 20.52
C GLU A 307 -10.45 -16.56 22.06
N THR A 308 -11.68 -16.64 22.62
CA THR A 308 -11.88 -16.64 24.08
C THR A 308 -11.30 -17.90 24.73
N GLY A 309 -11.43 -19.06 24.08
CA GLY A 309 -10.89 -20.32 24.60
C GLY A 309 -9.37 -20.34 24.64
N LEU A 310 -8.72 -19.82 23.60
CA LEU A 310 -7.27 -19.67 23.57
C LEU A 310 -6.79 -18.63 24.59
N ALA A 311 -7.54 -17.55 24.80
CA ALA A 311 -7.23 -16.58 25.86
C ALA A 311 -7.31 -17.22 27.25
N LEU A 312 -8.34 -18.03 27.52
CA LEU A 312 -8.50 -18.76 28.79
C LEU A 312 -7.32 -19.71 29.05
N LEU A 313 -6.91 -20.47 28.04
CA LEU A 313 -5.75 -21.36 28.14
C LEU A 313 -4.45 -20.59 28.39
N SER A 314 -4.24 -19.50 27.66
CA SER A 314 -3.05 -18.65 27.84
C SER A 314 -2.98 -18.05 29.24
N HIS A 315 -4.10 -17.59 29.78
CA HIS A 315 -4.17 -17.06 31.13
C HIS A 315 -3.87 -18.13 32.19
N ALA A 316 -4.44 -19.32 32.02
CA ALA A 316 -4.23 -20.46 32.90
C ALA A 316 -2.85 -21.15 32.73
N HIS A 317 -2.03 -20.70 31.78
CA HIS A 317 -0.76 -21.35 31.39
C HIS A 317 -0.94 -22.83 31.01
N MET A 318 -2.07 -23.15 30.39
CA MET A 318 -2.42 -24.51 30.01
C MET A 318 -2.04 -24.83 28.56
N PRO A 319 -1.58 -26.06 28.25
CA PRO A 319 -1.31 -26.48 26.89
C PRO A 319 -2.55 -26.42 25.97
N LYS A 320 -2.34 -26.21 24.67
CA LYS A 320 -3.43 -26.07 23.68
C LYS A 320 -4.25 -27.34 23.49
N GLU A 321 -3.72 -28.49 23.89
CA GLU A 321 -4.37 -29.80 23.88
C GLU A 321 -5.59 -29.83 24.84
N TYR A 322 -5.70 -28.90 25.79
CA TYR A 322 -6.88 -28.75 26.65
C TYR A 322 -8.02 -27.95 26.01
N TRP A 323 -7.95 -27.68 24.70
CA TRP A 323 -8.95 -26.88 24.00
C TRP A 323 -10.39 -27.39 24.16
N SER A 324 -10.61 -28.71 24.25
CA SER A 324 -11.97 -29.27 24.37
C SER A 324 -12.66 -28.80 25.64
N PHE A 325 -11.95 -28.82 26.77
CA PHE A 325 -12.43 -28.31 28.06
C PHE A 325 -12.58 -26.79 28.03
N ALA A 326 -11.54 -26.07 27.60
CA ALA A 326 -11.56 -24.61 27.56
C ALA A 326 -12.71 -24.08 26.71
N PHE A 327 -12.95 -24.68 25.54
CA PHE A 327 -13.99 -24.23 24.62
C PHE A 327 -15.38 -24.59 25.15
N SER A 328 -15.54 -25.77 25.79
CA SER A 328 -16.79 -26.13 26.48
C SER A 328 -17.12 -25.12 27.59
N THR A 329 -16.14 -24.75 28.41
CA THR A 329 -16.28 -23.73 29.45
C THR A 329 -16.63 -22.37 28.86
N VAL A 330 -15.99 -21.98 27.76
CA VAL A 330 -16.30 -20.73 27.05
C VAL A 330 -17.73 -20.72 26.55
N VAL A 331 -18.24 -21.80 25.94
CA VAL A 331 -19.63 -21.86 25.49
C VAL A 331 -20.61 -21.78 26.66
N TYR A 332 -20.29 -22.43 27.79
CA TYR A 332 -21.08 -22.32 29.02
C TYR A 332 -21.25 -20.85 29.46
N PHE A 333 -20.17 -20.07 29.44
CA PHE A 333 -20.20 -18.65 29.78
C PHE A 333 -20.81 -17.77 28.69
N ILE A 334 -20.51 -17.99 27.42
CA ILE A 334 -21.11 -17.23 26.30
C ILE A 334 -22.64 -17.29 26.35
N ASN A 335 -23.22 -18.44 26.71
CA ASN A 335 -24.66 -18.57 26.85
C ASN A 335 -25.24 -17.80 28.05
N ARG A 336 -24.42 -17.47 29.04
CA ARG A 336 -24.83 -16.78 30.28
C ARG A 336 -24.42 -15.31 30.32
N LEU A 337 -23.64 -14.83 29.35
CA LEU A 337 -23.24 -13.44 29.26
C LEU A 337 -24.21 -12.64 28.36
N PRO A 338 -24.38 -11.33 28.61
CA PRO A 338 -25.12 -10.43 27.74
C PRO A 338 -24.59 -10.45 26.30
N SER A 339 -25.49 -10.55 25.31
CA SER A 339 -25.11 -10.53 23.89
C SER A 339 -25.53 -9.23 23.20
N SER A 340 -24.59 -8.57 22.52
CA SER A 340 -24.88 -7.38 21.70
C SER A 340 -25.87 -7.69 20.56
N SER A 341 -25.87 -8.92 20.04
CA SER A 341 -26.82 -9.35 19.01
C SER A 341 -28.27 -9.49 19.51
N LEU A 342 -28.47 -9.40 20.83
CA LEU A 342 -29.75 -9.55 21.53
C LEU A 342 -30.06 -8.32 22.38
N ASN A 343 -29.53 -7.15 22.03
CA ASN A 343 -29.71 -5.91 22.81
C ASN A 343 -29.31 -6.08 24.29
N LEU A 344 -28.21 -6.80 24.55
CA LEU A 344 -27.68 -7.12 25.88
C LEU A 344 -28.54 -8.07 26.72
N GLN A 345 -29.50 -8.77 26.13
CA GLN A 345 -30.15 -9.91 26.78
C GLN A 345 -29.22 -11.13 26.80
N VAL A 346 -29.45 -12.03 27.76
CA VAL A 346 -28.66 -13.24 27.96
C VAL A 346 -29.32 -14.43 27.21
N PRO A 347 -28.58 -15.17 26.35
CA PRO A 347 -29.13 -16.31 25.62
C PRO A 347 -29.81 -17.36 26.50
N PHE A 348 -29.23 -17.67 27.67
CA PHE A 348 -29.77 -18.59 28.65
C PHE A 348 -31.14 -18.13 29.16
N GLU A 349 -31.30 -16.86 29.51
CA GLU A 349 -32.57 -16.30 30.00
C GLU A 349 -33.67 -16.39 28.95
N ILE A 350 -33.35 -16.06 27.69
CA ILE A 350 -34.35 -16.08 26.62
C ILE A 350 -34.81 -17.52 26.34
N LEU A 351 -33.89 -18.49 26.39
CA LEU A 351 -34.22 -19.88 26.11
C LEU A 351 -34.96 -20.57 27.26
N PHE A 352 -34.47 -20.41 28.49
CA PHE A 352 -34.98 -21.14 29.66
C PHE A 352 -36.00 -20.35 30.47
N GLN A 353 -36.17 -19.05 30.20
CA GLN A 353 -37.02 -18.14 30.97
C GLN A 353 -36.62 -18.07 32.46
N GLU A 354 -35.33 -18.28 32.73
CA GLU A 354 -34.72 -18.29 34.07
C GLU A 354 -33.41 -17.51 34.06
N ALA A 355 -33.12 -16.79 35.16
CA ALA A 355 -31.86 -16.08 35.33
C ALA A 355 -30.68 -17.06 35.41
N PRO A 356 -29.51 -16.73 34.83
CA PRO A 356 -28.33 -17.58 34.94
C PRO A 356 -27.80 -17.54 36.38
N ASN A 357 -27.42 -18.71 36.88
CA ASN A 357 -26.56 -18.81 38.05
C ASN A 357 -25.10 -18.80 37.59
N TYR A 358 -24.27 -17.97 38.22
CA TYR A 358 -22.87 -17.73 37.85
C TYR A 358 -21.89 -18.55 38.67
#